data_AF-A0A0P7GPR7-F1
#
_entry.id   AF-A0A0P7GPR7-F1
#
_cell.length_a   1.000
_cell.length_b   1.000
_cell.length_c   1.000
_cell.angle_alpha   90.00
_cell.angle_beta   90.00
_cell.angle_gamma   90.00
#
_symmetry.space_group_name_H-M   'P 1'
#
loop_
_entity.id
_entity.type
_entity.pdbx_description
1 polymer ?
#
loop_
_entity_poly.entity_id
_entity_poly.type
_entity_poly.pdbx_seq_one_letter_code
_entity_poly.pdbx_strand_id
1 'polypeptide(L)'
;MLDPIDRSTEAALGDRVDPEELQRHVDAFDGTERISGTDDEWQASEYVVETLREYGCEAEIHEFEGYISVPEDAQVDVTTPTRETFDEAITTSFGASTPPAASRGTSSASTT
;
A
#
# COMPACT_ATOMS: atom_id res chain seq x y z
N MET A 1 5.74 -16.46 -35.12
CA MET A 1 6.85 -16.91 -34.26
C MET A 1 7.17 -15.73 -33.37
N LEU A 2 7.30 -15.95 -32.05
CA LEU A 2 7.73 -14.90 -31.13
C LEU A 2 9.25 -14.82 -31.19
N ASP A 3 9.81 -13.62 -31.11
CA ASP A 3 11.25 -13.43 -31.06
C ASP A 3 11.84 -14.05 -29.78
N PRO A 4 13.06 -14.63 -29.84
CA PRO A 4 13.75 -15.12 -28.65
C PRO A 4 14.00 -13.99 -27.66
N ILE A 5 13.76 -14.25 -26.37
CA ILE A 5 14.05 -13.29 -25.30
C ILE A 5 15.56 -13.07 -25.19
N ASP A 6 16.00 -11.81 -25.28
CA ASP A 6 17.38 -11.42 -25.05
C ASP A 6 17.73 -11.43 -23.55
N ARG A 7 18.29 -12.54 -23.11
CA ARG A 7 18.76 -12.73 -21.73
C ARG A 7 20.04 -11.96 -21.41
N SER A 8 20.79 -11.51 -22.42
CA SER A 8 22.05 -10.80 -22.20
C SER A 8 21.81 -9.36 -21.77
N THR A 9 20.84 -8.69 -22.40
CA THR A 9 20.38 -7.36 -21.97
C THR A 9 19.77 -7.41 -20.57
N GLU A 10 18.94 -8.42 -20.27
CA GLU A 10 18.35 -8.62 -18.94
C GLU A 10 19.44 -8.72 -17.85
N ALA A 11 20.45 -9.57 -18.04
CA ALA A 11 21.55 -9.72 -17.09
C ALA A 11 22.34 -8.42 -16.91
N ALA A 12 22.69 -7.74 -18.01
CA ALA A 12 23.43 -6.49 -17.96
C ALA A 12 22.67 -5.36 -17.25
N LEU A 13 21.33 -5.34 -17.32
CA LEU A 13 20.51 -4.41 -16.55
C LEU A 13 20.45 -4.79 -15.07
N GLY A 14 20.36 -6.09 -14.76
CA GLY A 14 20.42 -6.59 -13.38
C GLY A 14 21.71 -6.18 -12.67
N ASP A 15 22.85 -6.24 -13.35
CA ASP A 15 24.16 -5.83 -12.82
C ASP A 15 24.27 -4.32 -12.53
N ARG A 16 23.36 -3.50 -13.08
CA ARG A 16 23.30 -2.05 -12.85
C ARG A 16 22.40 -1.66 -11.68
N VAL A 17 21.67 -2.61 -11.09
CA VAL A 17 20.83 -2.35 -9.93
C VAL A 17 21.73 -2.12 -8.72
N ASP A 18 21.66 -0.92 -8.16
CA ASP A 18 22.43 -0.54 -6.98
C ASP A 18 21.58 -0.76 -5.72
N PRO A 19 21.97 -1.68 -4.80
CA PRO A 19 21.26 -1.89 -3.56
C PRO A 19 21.18 -0.66 -2.65
N GLU A 20 22.17 0.24 -2.69
CA GLU A 20 22.18 1.45 -1.87
C GLU A 20 21.14 2.46 -2.38
N GLU A 21 21.02 2.62 -3.70
CA GLU A 21 19.95 3.44 -4.30
C GLU A 21 18.57 2.83 -4.04
N LEU A 22 18.42 1.50 -4.12
CA LEU A 22 17.17 0.84 -3.75
C LEU A 22 16.77 1.14 -2.30
N GLN A 23 17.73 1.05 -1.37
CA GLN A 23 17.47 1.36 0.04
C GLN A 23 17.11 2.84 0.23
N ARG A 24 17.79 3.76 -0.46
CA ARG A 24 17.47 5.20 -0.42
C ARG A 24 16.01 5.48 -0.81
N HIS A 25 15.49 4.79 -1.82
CA HIS A 25 14.09 4.92 -2.22
C HIS A 25 13.13 4.33 -1.19
N VAL A 26 13.48 3.19 -0.59
CA VAL A 26 12.68 2.61 0.51
C VAL A 26 12.62 3.57 1.70
N ASP A 27 13.76 4.14 2.10
CA ASP A 27 13.86 5.08 3.21
C ASP A 27 13.07 6.36 2.96
N ALA A 28 12.99 6.83 1.70
CA ALA A 28 12.20 8.00 1.35
C ALA A 28 10.68 7.79 1.52
N PHE A 29 10.21 6.54 1.45
CA PHE A 29 8.82 6.19 1.70
C PHE A 29 8.58 5.66 3.11
N ASP A 30 9.63 5.45 3.90
CA ASP A 30 9.49 4.97 5.27
C ASP A 30 8.73 6.00 6.10
N GLY A 31 7.73 5.52 6.84
CA GLY A 31 6.83 6.38 7.62
C GLY A 31 5.70 7.08 6.85
N THR A 32 5.61 6.91 5.52
CA THR A 32 4.48 7.47 4.74
C THR A 32 3.22 6.59 4.84
N GLU A 33 2.05 7.22 4.91
CA GLU A 33 0.77 6.54 4.80
C GLU A 33 0.37 6.36 3.33
N ARG A 34 0.02 5.12 2.96
CA ARG A 34 -0.45 4.77 1.61
C ARG A 34 -1.96 4.89 1.49
N ILE A 35 -2.48 6.08 1.80
CA ILE A 35 -3.90 6.42 1.74
C ILE A 35 -4.09 7.44 0.63
N SER A 36 -5.02 7.18 -0.30
CA SER A 36 -5.24 8.12 -1.41
C SER A 36 -5.88 9.43 -0.95
N GLY A 37 -5.46 10.52 -1.57
CA GLY A 37 -5.92 11.88 -1.28
C GLY A 37 -5.28 12.53 -0.06
N THR A 38 -4.20 11.96 0.49
CA THR A 38 -3.43 12.56 1.60
C THR A 38 -2.21 13.32 1.12
N ASP A 39 -1.66 14.17 2.00
CA ASP A 39 -0.39 14.87 1.73
C ASP A 39 0.78 13.90 1.54
N ASP A 40 0.76 12.74 2.20
CA ASP A 40 1.77 11.70 2.05
C ASP A 40 1.78 11.09 0.64
N GLU A 41 0.61 10.83 0.05
CA GLU A 41 0.50 10.36 -1.34
C GLU A 41 1.06 11.41 -2.32
N TRP A 42 0.78 12.70 -2.05
CA TRP A 42 1.29 13.80 -2.87
C TRP A 42 2.82 13.87 -2.82
N GLN A 43 3.40 13.89 -1.62
CA GLN A 43 4.85 13.94 -1.42
C GLN A 43 5.56 12.73 -2.05
N ALA A 44 4.97 11.54 -1.92
CA ALA A 44 5.50 10.33 -2.56
C ALA A 44 5.49 10.46 -4.10
N SER A 45 4.44 11.05 -4.68
CA SER A 45 4.33 11.29 -6.12
C SER A 45 5.37 12.30 -6.61
N GLU A 46 5.59 13.39 -5.85
CA GLU A 46 6.64 14.37 -6.12
C GLU A 46 8.02 13.73 -6.11
N TYR A 47 8.33 12.94 -5.07
CA TYR A 47 9.59 12.22 -4.95
C TYR A 47 9.90 11.34 -6.17
N VAL A 48 8.90 10.59 -6.66
CA VAL A 48 9.07 9.73 -7.84
C VAL A 48 9.36 10.55 -9.08
N VAL A 49 8.59 11.62 -9.33
CA VAL A 49 8.76 12.45 -10.52
C VAL A 49 10.09 13.19 -10.50
N GLU A 50 10.50 13.72 -9.35
CA GLU A 50 11.81 14.37 -9.18
C GLU A 50 12.95 13.38 -9.42
N THR A 51 12.90 12.21 -8.79
CA THR A 51 13.90 11.15 -8.97
C THR A 51 14.02 10.71 -10.44
N LEU A 52 12.90 10.51 -11.13
CA LEU A 52 12.90 10.13 -12.55
C LEU A 52 13.51 11.23 -13.42
N ARG A 53 13.21 12.50 -13.13
CA ARG A 53 13.80 13.64 -13.85
C ARG A 53 15.31 13.73 -13.62
N GLU A 54 15.79 13.47 -12.41
CA GLU A 54 17.23 13.40 -12.10
C GLU A 54 17.94 12.30 -12.90
N TYR A 55 17.28 11.17 -13.12
CA TYR A 55 17.79 10.10 -13.99
C TYR A 55 17.67 10.40 -15.49
N GLY A 56 17.13 11.56 -15.86
CA GLY A 56 16.99 12.03 -17.24
C GLY A 56 15.73 11.53 -17.95
N CYS A 57 14.75 11.04 -17.21
CA CYS A 57 13.44 10.67 -17.76
C CYS A 57 12.51 11.88 -17.86
N GLU A 58 11.65 11.89 -18.87
CA GLU A 58 10.49 12.78 -18.91
C GLU A 58 9.40 12.21 -18.01
N ALA A 59 9.02 12.96 -16.98
CA ALA A 59 8.03 12.53 -15.99
C ALA A 59 7.13 13.71 -15.58
N GLU A 60 5.84 13.43 -15.41
CA GLU A 60 4.80 14.36 -15.00
C GLU A 60 3.81 13.69 -14.04
N ILE A 61 3.22 14.47 -13.13
CA ILE A 61 2.13 14.03 -12.27
C ILE A 61 0.82 14.32 -12.99
N HIS A 62 -0.07 13.33 -13.07
CA HIS A 62 -1.42 13.48 -13.59
C HIS A 62 -2.43 13.40 -12.46
N GLU A 63 -3.27 14.43 -12.35
CA GLU A 63 -4.29 14.54 -11.31
C GLU A 63 -5.68 14.26 -11.87
N PHE A 64 -6.55 13.66 -11.05
CA PHE A 64 -7.95 13.46 -11.38
C PHE A 64 -8.81 13.48 -10.11
N GLU A 65 -10.09 13.84 -10.28
CA GLU A 65 -11.06 13.78 -9.19
C GLU A 65 -11.67 12.36 -9.11
N GLY A 66 -11.50 11.69 -7.96
CA GLY A 66 -12.00 10.34 -7.73
C GLY A 66 -12.73 10.23 -6.39
N TYR A 67 -13.80 9.45 -6.36
CA TYR A 67 -14.44 9.08 -5.09
C TYR A 67 -13.62 8.00 -4.38
N ILE A 68 -13.17 8.30 -3.17
CA ILE A 68 -12.45 7.38 -2.30
C ILE A 68 -13.29 7.01 -1.08
N SER A 69 -12.98 5.88 -0.46
CA SER A 69 -13.61 5.41 0.77
C SER A 69 -12.55 5.25 1.85
N VAL A 70 -12.54 6.18 2.81
CA VAL A 70 -11.68 6.12 3.99
C VAL A 70 -12.54 5.78 5.20
N PRO A 71 -12.38 4.59 5.81
CA PRO A 71 -13.11 4.19 7.02
C PRO A 71 -12.67 5.04 8.22
N GLU A 72 -13.62 5.45 9.07
CA GLU A 72 -13.38 6.34 10.22
C GLU A 72 -12.79 5.59 11.43
N ASP A 73 -13.38 4.45 11.80
CA ASP A 73 -12.95 3.61 12.92
C ASP A 73 -13.22 2.12 12.67
N ALA A 74 -12.53 1.25 13.42
CA ALA A 74 -12.87 -0.16 13.51
C ALA A 74 -12.50 -0.75 14.87
N GLN A 75 -13.43 -1.51 15.45
CA GLN A 75 -13.26 -2.24 16.70
C GLN A 75 -13.70 -3.70 16.53
N VAL A 76 -13.01 -4.62 17.22
CA VAL A 76 -13.41 -6.03 17.32
C VAL A 76 -13.55 -6.44 18.77
N ASP A 77 -14.71 -6.99 19.14
CA ASP A 77 -14.96 -7.57 20.45
C ASP A 77 -14.96 -9.11 20.39
N VAL A 78 -14.03 -9.74 21.11
CA VAL A 78 -14.12 -11.16 21.46
C VAL A 78 -15.00 -11.28 22.69
N THR A 79 -16.10 -12.02 22.56
CA THR A 79 -17.11 -12.11 23.63
C THR A 79 -17.10 -13.45 24.38
N THR A 80 -16.45 -14.47 23.82
CA THR A 80 -16.32 -15.83 24.37
C THR A 80 -15.09 -16.51 23.74
N PRO A 81 -14.36 -17.36 24.48
CA PRO A 81 -14.53 -17.68 25.91
C PRO A 81 -14.04 -16.56 26.84
N THR A 82 -13.10 -15.74 26.37
CA THR A 82 -12.56 -14.59 27.10
C THR A 82 -13.09 -13.32 26.49
N ARG A 83 -13.44 -12.33 27.33
CA ARG A 83 -13.81 -11.00 26.84
C ARG A 83 -12.56 -10.19 26.58
N GLU A 84 -12.42 -9.70 25.37
CA GLU A 84 -11.30 -8.87 24.93
C GLU A 84 -11.80 -7.92 23.84
N THR A 85 -11.28 -6.70 23.82
CA THR A 85 -11.64 -5.65 22.86
C THR A 85 -10.37 -5.18 22.18
N PHE A 86 -10.43 -5.05 20.86
CA PHE A 86 -9.38 -4.50 20.01
C PHE A 86 -9.91 -3.22 19.39
N ASP A 87 -9.52 -2.07 19.94
CA ASP A 87 -10.00 -0.74 19.52
C ASP A 87 -9.30 -0.20 18.26
N GLU A 88 -8.22 -0.84 17.84
CA GLU A 88 -7.41 -0.46 16.66
C GLU A 88 -7.41 -1.59 15.63
N ALA A 89 -8.60 -2.02 15.21
CA ALA A 89 -8.72 -3.05 14.19
C ALA A 89 -8.36 -2.51 12.80
N ILE A 90 -7.76 -3.36 11.96
CA ILE A 90 -7.44 -2.99 10.57
C ILE A 90 -8.75 -2.79 9.80
N THR A 91 -8.91 -1.60 9.23
CA THR A 91 -10.08 -1.23 8.43
C THR A 91 -9.95 -1.73 6.99
N THR A 92 -11.05 -1.69 6.23
CA THR A 92 -11.04 -2.01 4.78
C THR A 92 -11.79 -0.93 4.02
N SER A 93 -11.10 -0.28 3.09
CA SER A 93 -11.70 0.67 2.15
C SER A 93 -12.82 0.03 1.34
N PHE A 94 -13.87 0.79 1.07
CA PHE A 94 -15.07 0.36 0.32
C PHE A 94 -15.89 -0.76 1.00
N GLY A 95 -15.56 -1.13 2.23
CA GLY A 95 -16.43 -1.94 3.07
C GLY A 95 -17.70 -1.18 3.47
N ALA A 96 -18.84 -1.86 3.48
CA ALA A 96 -20.04 -1.27 4.06
C ALA A 96 -19.85 -1.09 5.57
N SER A 97 -20.23 0.08 6.09
CA SER A 97 -20.22 0.31 7.54
C SER A 97 -21.12 -0.68 8.26
N THR A 98 -20.65 -1.16 9.40
CA THR A 98 -21.45 -2.02 10.29
C THR A 98 -22.68 -1.24 10.78
N PRO A 99 -23.88 -1.86 10.86
CA PRO A 99 -25.02 -1.20 11.46
C PRO A 99 -24.76 -0.87 12.94
N PRO A 100 -25.50 0.08 13.54
CA PRO A 100 -25.31 0.47 14.95
C PRO A 100 -25.40 -0.68 15.97
N ALA A 101 -26.03 -1.80 15.61
CA ALA A 101 -26.17 -2.98 16.47
C ALA A 101 -24.94 -3.91 16.47
N ALA A 102 -23.90 -3.61 15.70
CA ALA A 102 -22.71 -4.43 15.43
C ALA A 102 -23.03 -5.80 14.77
N SER A 103 -22.13 -6.26 13.90
CA SER A 103 -22.19 -7.62 13.32
C SER A 103 -21.49 -8.63 14.24
N ARG A 104 -22.05 -9.84 14.36
CA ARG A 104 -21.51 -10.92 15.21
C ARG A 104 -21.39 -12.22 14.43
N GLY A 105 -20.36 -13.00 14.71
CA GLY A 105 -20.12 -14.32 14.12
C GLY A 105 -19.27 -15.21 15.02
N THR A 106 -19.14 -16.48 14.66
CA THR A 106 -18.28 -17.46 15.35
C THR A 106 -17.14 -17.85 14.42
N SER A 107 -15.91 -17.83 14.93
CA SER A 107 -14.77 -18.47 14.28
C SER A 107 -14.42 -19.76 15.03
N SER A 108 -14.14 -20.84 14.30
CA SER A 108 -13.57 -22.07 14.84
C SER A 108 -12.20 -22.26 14.20
N ALA A 109 -11.13 -22.18 14.98
CA ALA A 109 -9.81 -22.57 14.50
C ALA A 109 -9.76 -24.11 14.40
N SER A 110 -9.68 -24.64 13.18
CA SER A 110 -9.33 -26.04 12.97
C SER A 110 -7.81 -26.19 13.12
N THR A 111 -7.36 -26.69 14.27
CA THR A 111 -5.96 -27.07 14.46
C THR A 111 -5.67 -28.31 13.61
N THR A 112 -4.83 -28.17 12.58
CA THR A 112 -4.22 -29.29 11.83
C THR A 112 -2.83 -29.55 12.39
#